data_AF-A0A4D9DXY3-F1
#
_entry.id   AF-A0A4D9DXY3-F1
#
_cell.length_a   1.000
_cell.length_b   1.000
_cell.length_c   1.000
_cell.angle_alpha   90.00
_cell.angle_beta   90.00
_cell.angle_gamma   90.00
#
_symmetry.space_group_name_H-M   'P 1'
#
loop_
_entity.id
_entity.type
_entity.pdbx_description
1 polymer ?
#
loop_
_entity_poly.entity_id
_entity_poly.type
_entity_poly.pdbx_seq_one_letter_code
_entity_poly.pdbx_strand_id
1 'polypeptide(L)'
;MYLVDWTNHSTIAVPSAVGIVESSLISSLVLKLKTELDEIQELILDTLSGCLCVEAFEALATGAIPILKEKLTHPSVAIRSKAARALLGISVPLEGKNIMWDEEVIPVLVSLLEESDPEVRANAAGALMNATITTQGKYAALSADAIPPLLKLVDDETSKVRLNAIKALTMLSEAPEGRKTLLNHVDLFRGQLNDSSEAVSRAAKIAIKVIEWKP
;
A
#
# COMPACT_ATOMS: atom_id res chain seq x y z
N MET A 1 16.38 -16.31 -11.27
CA MET A 1 14.97 -15.99 -10.98
C MET A 1 14.71 -16.38 -9.53
N TYR A 2 14.94 -15.47 -8.59
CA TYR A 2 14.70 -15.70 -7.16
C TYR A 2 13.52 -14.81 -6.76
N LEU A 3 12.33 -15.40 -6.71
CA LEU A 3 11.18 -14.79 -6.07
C LEU A 3 11.47 -14.83 -4.57
N VAL A 4 11.82 -13.68 -4.00
CA VAL A 4 11.87 -13.51 -2.55
C VAL A 4 10.42 -13.45 -2.10
N ASP A 5 9.97 -14.50 -1.40
CA ASP A 5 8.64 -14.56 -0.83
C ASP A 5 8.56 -13.61 0.37
N TRP A 6 7.80 -12.53 0.20
CA TRP A 6 7.62 -11.48 1.21
C TRP A 6 6.38 -11.69 2.07
N THR A 7 5.68 -12.82 1.97
CA THR A 7 4.34 -12.98 2.56
C THR A 7 4.30 -13.57 3.97
N ASN A 8 5.44 -13.75 4.65
CA ASN A 8 5.44 -14.36 5.98
C ASN A 8 5.04 -13.37 7.10
N HIS A 9 3.75 -13.01 7.14
CA HIS A 9 3.06 -12.55 8.34
C HIS A 9 1.87 -13.48 8.53
N SER A 10 2.01 -14.44 9.45
CA SER A 10 0.89 -15.21 10.00
C SER A 10 0.02 -14.27 10.85
N THR A 11 -0.78 -13.44 10.17
CA THR A 11 -1.90 -12.74 10.80
C THR A 11 -2.98 -13.77 11.08
N ILE A 12 -3.05 -14.18 12.35
CA ILE A 12 -4.19 -14.92 12.89
C ILE A 12 -5.42 -14.02 12.66
N ALA A 13 -6.29 -14.43 11.74
CA ALA A 13 -7.56 -13.75 11.54
C ALA A 13 -8.30 -13.71 12.88
N VAL A 14 -8.74 -12.51 13.29
CA VAL A 14 -9.55 -12.36 14.50
C VAL A 14 -10.82 -13.19 14.29
N PRO A 15 -11.29 -14.01 15.26
CA PRO A 15 -12.47 -14.87 15.06
C PRO A 15 -13.72 -14.12 14.56
N SER A 16 -13.80 -12.82 14.82
CA SER A 16 -14.84 -11.93 14.29
C SER A 16 -14.75 -11.70 12.78
N ALA A 17 -13.56 -11.60 12.20
CA ALA A 17 -13.36 -11.40 10.76
C ALA A 17 -13.79 -12.64 9.96
N VAL A 18 -13.50 -13.83 10.47
CA VAL A 18 -13.91 -15.10 9.85
C VAL A 18 -15.43 -15.22 9.79
N GLY A 19 -16.14 -14.91 10.89
CA GLY A 19 -17.61 -14.97 10.91
C GLY A 19 -18.30 -13.98 9.97
N ILE A 20 -17.68 -12.82 9.71
CA ILE A 20 -18.19 -11.81 8.75
C ILE A 20 -18.04 -12.28 7.31
N VAL A 21 -16.90 -12.89 6.98
CA VAL A 21 -16.62 -13.49 5.66
C VAL A 21 -17.61 -14.64 5.41
N GLU A 22 -17.76 -15.55 6.38
CA GLU A 22 -18.67 -16.70 6.25
C GLU A 22 -20.15 -16.30 6.12
N SER A 23 -20.52 -15.11 6.61
CA SER A 23 -21.88 -14.58 6.56
C SER A 23 -22.16 -13.70 5.33
N SER A 24 -21.22 -13.58 4.38
CA SER A 24 -21.33 -12.68 3.20
C SER A 24 -21.69 -11.23 3.56
N LEU A 25 -21.15 -10.75 4.69
CA LEU A 25 -21.41 -9.40 5.19
C LEU A 25 -20.47 -8.37 4.54
N ILE A 26 -19.41 -8.80 3.86
CA ILE A 26 -18.45 -7.89 3.23
C ILE A 26 -19.15 -7.02 2.19
N SER A 27 -20.00 -7.61 1.34
CA SER A 27 -20.76 -6.87 0.32
C SER A 27 -21.64 -5.78 0.95
N SER A 28 -22.35 -6.13 2.02
CA SER A 28 -23.24 -5.20 2.73
C SER A 28 -22.45 -4.04 3.36
N LEU A 29 -21.32 -4.34 3.99
CA LEU A 29 -20.43 -3.34 4.59
C LEU A 29 -19.85 -2.39 3.53
N VAL A 30 -19.41 -2.91 2.39
CA VAL A 30 -18.90 -2.10 1.27
C VAL A 30 -19.97 -1.13 0.77
N LEU A 31 -21.21 -1.58 0.58
CA LEU A 31 -22.30 -0.71 0.12
C LEU A 31 -22.68 0.35 1.15
N LYS A 32 -22.69 -0.01 2.43
CA LYS A 32 -23.02 0.88 3.55
C LYS A 32 -22.01 2.02 3.73
N LEU A 33 -20.75 1.82 3.32
CA LEU A 33 -19.71 2.84 3.37
C LEU A 33 -20.07 4.13 2.60
N LYS A 34 -20.99 4.06 1.63
CA LYS A 34 -21.46 5.23 0.86
C LYS A 34 -22.43 6.15 1.62
N THR A 35 -23.23 5.59 2.54
CA THR A 35 -24.42 6.29 3.06
C THR A 35 -24.36 6.53 4.57
N GLU A 36 -23.55 5.76 5.28
CA GLU A 36 -23.47 5.84 6.74
C GLU A 36 -22.69 7.08 7.20
N LEU A 37 -22.90 7.47 8.46
CA LEU A 37 -22.19 8.58 9.10
C LEU A 37 -20.70 8.27 9.30
N ASP A 38 -19.87 9.30 9.44
CA ASP A 38 -18.42 9.16 9.58
C ASP A 38 -18.01 8.17 10.68
N GLU A 39 -18.65 8.22 11.85
CA GLU A 39 -18.32 7.31 12.96
C GLU A 39 -18.59 5.84 12.58
N ILE A 40 -19.65 5.60 11.80
CA ILE A 40 -20.02 4.26 11.32
C ILE A 40 -19.12 3.85 10.14
N GLN A 41 -18.78 4.77 9.24
CA GLN A 41 -17.84 4.51 8.14
C GLN A 41 -16.47 4.08 8.68
N GLU A 42 -15.99 4.69 9.75
CA GLU A 42 -14.73 4.29 10.40
C GLU A 42 -14.78 2.86 10.92
N LEU A 43 -15.86 2.47 11.61
CA LEU A 43 -16.05 1.10 12.10
C LEU A 43 -16.14 0.09 10.94
N ILE A 44 -16.83 0.46 9.87
CA ILE A 44 -16.92 -0.35 8.65
C ILE A 44 -15.53 -0.55 8.05
N LEU A 45 -14.73 0.52 7.92
CA LEU A 45 -13.39 0.46 7.33
C LEU A 45 -12.40 -0.35 8.16
N ASP A 46 -12.47 -0.25 9.50
CA ASP A 46 -11.65 -1.11 10.38
C ASP A 46 -12.02 -2.58 10.21
N THR A 47 -13.32 -2.86 10.16
CA THR A 47 -13.85 -4.21 9.94
C THR A 47 -13.39 -4.77 8.58
N LEU A 48 -13.56 -4.00 7.51
CA LEU A 48 -13.13 -4.37 6.17
C LEU A 48 -11.61 -4.57 6.12
N SER A 49 -10.82 -3.69 6.72
CA SER A 49 -9.35 -3.83 6.77
C SER A 49 -8.91 -5.16 7.39
N GLY A 50 -9.63 -5.66 8.39
CA GLY A 50 -9.37 -6.99 8.97
C GLY A 50 -9.77 -8.14 8.06
N CYS A 51 -10.88 -8.02 7.34
CA CYS A 51 -11.41 -9.06 6.44
C CYS A 51 -10.59 -9.16 5.15
N LEU A 52 -10.26 -8.04 4.53
CA LEU A 52 -9.63 -7.96 3.20
C LEU A 52 -8.20 -8.51 3.16
N CYS A 53 -7.53 -8.59 4.32
CA CYS A 53 -6.23 -9.28 4.43
C CYS A 53 -6.36 -10.80 4.29
N VAL A 54 -7.56 -11.36 4.44
CA VAL A 54 -7.83 -12.80 4.41
C VAL A 54 -8.68 -13.18 3.20
N GLU A 55 -9.72 -12.39 2.90
CA GLU A 55 -10.56 -12.56 1.73
C GLU A 55 -10.94 -11.20 1.12
N ALA A 56 -10.55 -10.99 -0.13
CA ALA A 56 -10.78 -9.76 -0.88
C ALA A 56 -11.73 -9.93 -2.08
N PHE A 57 -11.98 -11.15 -2.57
CA PHE A 57 -12.77 -11.37 -3.79
C PHE A 57 -14.22 -10.90 -3.66
N GLU A 58 -14.88 -11.12 -2.52
CA GLU A 58 -16.25 -10.64 -2.30
C GLU A 58 -16.33 -9.10 -2.39
N ALA A 59 -15.37 -8.39 -1.77
CA ALA A 59 -15.32 -6.93 -1.83
C ALA A 59 -15.01 -6.42 -3.24
N LEU A 60 -14.09 -7.08 -3.96
CA LEU A 60 -13.78 -6.77 -5.36
C LEU A 60 -15.02 -6.91 -6.23
N ALA A 61 -15.78 -8.00 -6.10
CA ALA A 61 -17.02 -8.23 -6.83
C ALA A 61 -18.11 -7.19 -6.51
N THR A 62 -18.10 -6.60 -5.31
CA THR A 62 -19.04 -5.54 -4.90
C THR A 62 -18.64 -4.15 -5.40
N GLY A 63 -17.47 -4.00 -6.03
CA GLY A 63 -16.96 -2.69 -6.45
C GLY A 63 -16.43 -1.86 -5.29
N ALA A 64 -15.73 -2.49 -4.34
CA ALA A 64 -15.15 -1.81 -3.19
C ALA A 64 -14.08 -0.78 -3.58
N ILE A 65 -13.28 -1.03 -4.62
CA ILE A 65 -12.15 -0.15 -4.99
C ILE A 65 -12.59 1.28 -5.35
N PRO A 66 -13.58 1.52 -6.23
CA PRO A 66 -14.10 2.86 -6.49
C PRO A 66 -14.57 3.59 -5.21
N ILE A 67 -15.21 2.86 -4.30
CA ILE A 67 -15.74 3.42 -3.05
C ILE A 67 -14.59 3.81 -2.12
N LEU A 68 -13.60 2.92 -1.96
CA LEU A 68 -12.42 3.19 -1.15
C LEU A 68 -11.61 4.34 -1.73
N LYS A 69 -11.48 4.44 -3.06
CA LYS A 69 -10.84 5.56 -3.76
C LYS A 69 -11.49 6.90 -3.41
N GLU A 70 -12.82 6.97 -3.37
CA GLU A 70 -13.56 8.17 -2.93
C GLU A 70 -13.16 8.55 -1.49
N LYS A 71 -13.11 7.56 -0.59
CA LYS A 71 -12.77 7.76 0.82
C LYS A 71 -11.32 8.19 1.07
N LEU A 72 -10.40 7.98 0.12
CA LEU A 72 -9.03 8.51 0.20
C LEU A 72 -8.96 10.04 0.21
N THR A 73 -10.00 10.73 -0.27
CA THR A 73 -10.06 12.20 -0.31
C THR A 73 -11.02 12.79 0.74
N HIS A 74 -11.48 11.96 1.69
CA HIS A 74 -12.43 12.36 2.70
C HIS A 74 -11.84 13.41 3.67
N PRO A 75 -12.63 14.36 4.22
CA PRO A 75 -12.13 15.34 5.19
C PRO A 75 -11.53 14.74 6.47
N SER A 76 -12.10 13.63 6.96
CA SER A 76 -11.58 12.90 8.13
C SER A 76 -10.29 12.15 7.79
N VAL A 77 -9.20 12.51 8.47
CA VAL A 77 -7.89 11.80 8.43
C VAL A 77 -8.06 10.33 8.78
N ALA A 78 -8.91 10.02 9.76
CA ALA A 78 -9.15 8.66 10.20
C ALA A 78 -9.81 7.81 9.11
N ILE A 79 -10.77 8.37 8.37
CA ILE A 79 -11.37 7.71 7.20
C ILE A 79 -10.34 7.51 6.09
N ARG A 80 -9.54 8.52 5.75
CA ARG A 80 -8.48 8.39 4.73
C ARG A 80 -7.50 7.27 5.09
N SER A 81 -7.03 7.25 6.33
CA SER A 81 -6.07 6.27 6.84
C SER A 81 -6.62 4.85 6.77
N LYS A 82 -7.86 4.63 7.24
CA LYS A 82 -8.52 3.33 7.23
C LYS A 82 -8.89 2.87 5.82
N ALA A 83 -9.27 3.78 4.93
CA ALA A 83 -9.52 3.47 3.51
C ALA A 83 -8.23 3.04 2.79
N ALA A 84 -7.11 3.73 3.02
CA ALA A 84 -5.80 3.32 2.51
C ALA A 84 -5.39 1.93 3.05
N ARG A 85 -5.70 1.64 4.32
CA ARG A 85 -5.46 0.31 4.92
C ARG A 85 -6.33 -0.78 4.29
N ALA A 86 -7.59 -0.49 3.99
CA ALA A 86 -8.47 -1.41 3.28
C ALA A 86 -7.96 -1.70 1.86
N LEU A 87 -7.46 -0.68 1.14
CA LEU A 87 -6.82 -0.85 -0.17
C LEU A 87 -5.50 -1.63 -0.09
N LEU A 88 -4.73 -1.48 0.99
CA LEU A 88 -3.56 -2.32 1.24
C LEU A 88 -3.94 -3.81 1.32
N GLY A 89 -5.02 -4.15 2.04
CA GLY A 89 -5.54 -5.52 2.09
C GLY A 89 -6.08 -6.00 0.73
N ILE A 90 -6.90 -5.18 0.06
CA ILE A 90 -7.53 -5.57 -1.20
C ILE A 90 -6.53 -5.79 -2.35
N SER A 91 -5.35 -5.18 -2.25
CA SER A 91 -4.27 -5.31 -3.23
C SER A 91 -3.32 -6.48 -2.98
N VAL A 92 -3.60 -7.35 -1.99
CA VAL A 92 -2.86 -8.60 -1.79
C VAL A 92 -3.03 -9.58 -2.97
N PRO A 93 -4.24 -9.88 -3.47
CA PRO A 93 -4.42 -10.66 -4.70
C PRO A 93 -4.03 -9.87 -5.97
N LEU A 94 -3.85 -10.57 -7.10
CA LEU A 94 -3.49 -9.94 -8.38
C LEU A 94 -4.65 -9.12 -8.95
N GLU A 95 -5.87 -9.64 -8.82
CA GLU A 95 -7.11 -9.04 -9.27
C GLU A 95 -7.30 -7.65 -8.66
N GLY A 96 -7.05 -7.51 -7.36
CA GLY A 96 -7.14 -6.21 -6.70
C GLY A 96 -6.09 -5.20 -7.19
N LYS A 97 -4.86 -5.64 -7.51
CA LYS A 97 -3.83 -4.76 -8.10
C LYS A 97 -4.24 -4.28 -9.50
N ASN A 98 -4.80 -5.17 -10.32
CA ASN A 98 -5.25 -4.84 -11.66
C ASN A 98 -6.40 -3.84 -11.61
N ILE A 99 -7.41 -4.09 -10.77
CA ILE A 99 -8.55 -3.17 -10.63
C ILE A 99 -8.09 -1.82 -10.04
N MET A 100 -7.14 -1.79 -9.10
CA MET A 100 -6.58 -0.52 -8.61
C MET A 100 -5.92 0.32 -9.71
N TRP A 101 -5.29 -0.34 -10.70
CA TRP A 101 -4.75 0.34 -11.86
C TRP A 101 -5.87 0.82 -12.79
N ASP A 102 -6.83 -0.05 -13.13
CA ASP A 102 -7.98 0.28 -13.99
C ASP A 102 -8.81 1.44 -13.44
N GLU A 103 -8.99 1.49 -12.11
CA GLU A 103 -9.75 2.52 -11.40
C GLU A 103 -8.92 3.77 -11.06
N GLU A 104 -7.71 3.93 -11.60
CA GLU A 104 -6.83 5.09 -11.38
C GLU A 104 -6.64 5.45 -9.90
N VAL A 105 -6.42 4.45 -9.04
CA VAL A 105 -6.23 4.65 -7.59
C VAL A 105 -4.81 5.14 -7.28
N ILE A 106 -3.84 4.75 -8.11
CA ILE A 106 -2.40 4.99 -7.89
C ILE A 106 -2.07 6.48 -7.73
N PRO A 107 -2.53 7.42 -8.59
CA PRO A 107 -2.27 8.85 -8.41
C PRO A 107 -2.81 9.41 -7.09
N VAL A 108 -3.96 8.90 -6.62
CA VAL A 108 -4.55 9.30 -5.33
C VAL A 108 -3.70 8.80 -4.17
N LEU A 109 -3.14 7.59 -4.26
CA LEU A 109 -2.22 7.10 -3.24
C LEU A 109 -0.90 7.88 -3.21
N VAL A 110 -0.42 8.36 -4.37
CA VAL A 110 0.79 9.19 -4.43
C VAL A 110 0.59 10.51 -3.70
N SER A 111 -0.57 11.17 -3.85
CA SER A 111 -0.82 12.44 -3.14
C SER A 111 -0.88 12.26 -1.61
N LEU A 112 -1.34 11.10 -1.13
CA LEU A 112 -1.38 10.78 0.29
C LEU A 112 0.00 10.51 0.93
N LEU A 113 1.06 10.39 0.14
CA LEU A 113 2.42 10.22 0.67
C LEU A 113 2.94 11.47 1.39
N GLU A 114 2.35 12.64 1.13
CA GLU A 114 2.74 13.92 1.73
C GLU A 114 1.82 14.35 2.88
N GLU A 115 0.88 13.49 3.30
CA GLU A 115 -0.03 13.75 4.42
C GLU A 115 0.70 13.89 5.75
N SER A 116 0.17 14.71 6.66
CA SER A 116 0.76 14.92 7.98
C SER A 116 0.66 13.68 8.89
N ASP A 117 -0.36 12.85 8.70
CA ASP A 117 -0.59 11.67 9.51
C ASP A 117 0.28 10.47 9.06
N PRO A 118 1.11 9.90 9.95
CA PRO A 118 2.03 8.81 9.58
C PRO A 118 1.32 7.51 9.21
N GLU A 119 0.12 7.23 9.74
CA GLU A 119 -0.62 6.02 9.35
C GLU A 119 -1.20 6.17 7.94
N VAL A 120 -1.67 7.36 7.56
CA VAL A 120 -2.06 7.64 6.16
C VAL A 120 -0.87 7.39 5.23
N ARG A 121 0.31 7.98 5.52
CA ARG A 121 1.52 7.78 4.71
C ARG A 121 1.93 6.30 4.64
N ALA A 122 1.94 5.61 5.78
CA ALA A 122 2.35 4.21 5.86
C ALA A 122 1.43 3.31 5.03
N ASN A 123 0.11 3.50 5.14
CA ASN A 123 -0.87 2.68 4.44
C ASN A 123 -0.86 3.00 2.93
N ALA A 124 -0.72 4.27 2.55
CA ALA A 124 -0.59 4.68 1.15
C ALA A 124 0.67 4.11 0.49
N ALA A 125 1.84 4.23 1.14
CA ALA A 125 3.09 3.65 0.66
C ALA A 125 3.02 2.12 0.55
N GLY A 126 2.34 1.45 1.50
CA GLY A 126 2.11 0.01 1.46
C GLY A 126 1.22 -0.42 0.29
N ALA A 127 0.12 0.29 0.06
CA ALA A 127 -0.77 0.01 -1.07
C ALA A 127 -0.07 0.24 -2.42
N LEU A 128 0.75 1.29 -2.53
CA LEU A 128 1.61 1.53 -3.70
C LEU A 128 2.66 0.42 -3.89
N MET A 129 3.29 -0.05 -2.81
CA MET A 129 4.20 -1.19 -2.88
C MET A 129 3.50 -2.41 -3.48
N ASN A 130 2.28 -2.73 -3.06
CA ASN A 130 1.51 -3.84 -3.64
C ASN A 130 1.16 -3.59 -5.12
N ALA A 131 0.67 -2.40 -5.46
CA ALA A 131 0.28 -2.07 -6.83
C ALA A 131 1.46 -2.14 -7.81
N THR A 132 2.66 -1.72 -7.38
CA THR A 132 3.88 -1.69 -8.22
C THR A 132 4.51 -3.06 -8.48
N ILE A 133 3.97 -4.15 -7.90
CA ILE A 133 4.34 -5.53 -8.24
C ILE A 133 3.98 -5.83 -9.71
N THR A 134 2.87 -5.30 -10.21
CA THR A 134 2.49 -5.48 -11.63
C THR A 134 3.22 -4.47 -12.51
N THR A 135 3.46 -4.84 -13.76
CA THR A 135 4.08 -3.94 -14.75
C THR A 135 3.23 -2.68 -14.93
N GLN A 136 1.91 -2.83 -15.09
CA GLN A 136 0.99 -1.71 -15.26
C GLN A 136 1.00 -0.77 -14.04
N GLY A 137 0.90 -1.31 -12.84
CA GLY A 137 0.93 -0.50 -11.62
C GLY A 137 2.27 0.21 -11.41
N LYS A 138 3.38 -0.44 -11.77
CA LYS A 138 4.73 0.16 -11.74
C LYS A 138 4.83 1.38 -12.65
N TYR A 139 4.45 1.26 -13.92
CA TYR A 139 4.49 2.39 -14.85
C TYR A 139 3.42 3.46 -14.57
N ALA A 140 2.28 3.10 -14.00
CA ALA A 140 1.30 4.06 -13.52
C ALA A 140 1.85 4.89 -12.35
N ALA A 141 2.56 4.27 -11.40
CA ALA A 141 3.19 4.98 -10.29
C ALA A 141 4.35 5.89 -10.76
N LEU A 142 5.14 5.44 -11.74
CA LEU A 142 6.17 6.29 -12.36
C LEU A 142 5.55 7.49 -13.09
N SER A 143 4.49 7.27 -13.87
CA SER A 143 3.77 8.33 -14.57
C SER A 143 3.09 9.33 -13.63
N ALA A 144 2.77 8.90 -12.40
CA ALA A 144 2.20 9.74 -11.35
C ALA A 144 3.27 10.41 -10.46
N ASP A 145 4.55 10.41 -10.87
CA ASP A 145 5.67 11.00 -10.12
C ASP A 145 5.80 10.49 -8.67
N ALA A 146 5.63 9.17 -8.46
CA ALA A 146 5.70 8.58 -7.12
C ALA A 146 7.11 8.63 -6.48
N ILE A 147 8.19 8.73 -7.26
CA ILE A 147 9.57 8.62 -6.74
C ILE A 147 9.93 9.75 -5.75
N PRO A 148 9.78 11.05 -6.08
CA PRO A 148 10.15 12.13 -5.16
C PRO A 148 9.47 12.08 -3.78
N PRO A 149 8.14 11.91 -3.64
CA PRO A 149 7.52 11.81 -2.33
C PRO A 149 7.97 10.54 -1.59
N LEU A 150 8.11 9.40 -2.28
CA LEU A 150 8.63 8.17 -1.65
C LEU A 150 10.07 8.34 -1.13
N LEU A 151 10.94 9.07 -1.83
CA LEU A 151 12.31 9.35 -1.37
C LEU A 151 12.31 10.19 -0.08
N LYS A 152 11.38 11.14 0.09
CA LYS A 152 11.24 11.89 1.35
C LYS A 152 10.90 10.97 2.53
N LEU A 153 10.11 9.92 2.27
CA LEU A 153 9.66 8.97 3.29
C LEU A 153 10.74 7.97 3.72
N VAL A 154 11.88 7.90 3.02
CA VAL A 154 13.01 7.04 3.42
C VAL A 154 13.57 7.44 4.78
N ASP A 155 13.47 8.71 5.16
CA ASP A 155 13.91 9.26 6.45
C ASP A 155 12.75 9.63 7.39
N ASP A 156 11.54 9.10 7.15
CA ASP A 156 10.36 9.36 7.99
C ASP A 156 10.61 8.91 9.45
N GLU A 157 10.05 9.60 10.43
CA GLU A 157 10.19 9.24 11.85
C GLU A 157 9.62 7.84 12.16
N THR A 158 8.62 7.41 11.41
CA THR A 158 7.91 6.14 11.61
C THR A 158 8.54 5.01 10.79
N SER A 159 9.02 3.97 11.47
CA SER A 159 9.71 2.83 10.82
C SER A 159 8.83 2.08 9.81
N LYS A 160 7.52 2.00 10.04
CA LYS A 160 6.55 1.41 9.09
C LYS A 160 6.47 2.23 7.79
N VAL A 161 6.52 3.56 7.88
CA VAL A 161 6.54 4.45 6.72
C VAL A 161 7.83 4.25 5.93
N ARG A 162 8.99 4.31 6.60
CA ARG A 162 10.31 4.05 5.98
C ARG A 162 10.35 2.70 5.26
N LEU A 163 9.91 1.64 5.94
CA LEU A 163 9.89 0.29 5.40
C LEU A 163 9.08 0.20 4.10
N ASN A 164 7.86 0.72 4.11
CA ASN A 164 6.96 0.65 2.95
C ASN A 164 7.49 1.51 1.79
N ALA A 165 8.03 2.70 2.09
CA ALA A 165 8.64 3.56 1.09
C ALA A 165 9.83 2.89 0.39
N ILE A 166 10.76 2.33 1.15
CA ILE A 166 11.94 1.62 0.61
C ILE A 166 11.52 0.42 -0.24
N LYS A 167 10.51 -0.35 0.19
CA LYS A 167 10.00 -1.48 -0.60
C LYS A 167 9.33 -1.02 -1.90
N ALA A 168 8.51 0.03 -1.87
CA ALA A 168 7.92 0.60 -3.08
C ALA A 168 8.98 1.10 -4.05
N LEU A 169 9.99 1.84 -3.57
CA LEU A 169 11.13 2.30 -4.38
C LEU A 169 11.92 1.13 -4.97
N THR A 170 12.08 0.03 -4.23
CA THR A 170 12.71 -1.19 -4.73
C THR A 170 11.93 -1.76 -5.93
N MET A 171 10.59 -1.85 -5.84
CA MET A 171 9.75 -2.31 -6.96
C MET A 171 9.85 -1.38 -8.17
N LEU A 172 9.85 -0.06 -7.95
CA LEU A 172 10.03 0.93 -9.03
C LEU A 172 11.42 0.82 -9.70
N SER A 173 12.47 0.45 -8.96
CA SER A 173 13.82 0.27 -9.50
C SER A 173 13.99 -0.95 -10.42
N GLU A 174 12.97 -1.80 -10.52
CA GLU A 174 12.96 -2.88 -11.52
C GLU A 174 12.64 -2.36 -12.93
N ALA A 175 11.98 -1.20 -13.05
CA ALA A 175 11.81 -0.51 -14.32
C ALA A 175 13.10 0.28 -14.67
N PRO A 176 13.54 0.31 -15.95
CA PRO A 176 14.76 1.02 -16.34
C PRO A 176 14.79 2.50 -15.94
N GLU A 177 13.68 3.21 -16.10
CA GLU A 177 13.53 4.64 -15.80
C GLU A 177 13.56 4.90 -14.29
N GLY A 178 12.88 4.04 -13.53
CA GLY A 178 12.89 4.07 -12.07
C GLY A 178 14.30 3.82 -11.55
N ARG A 179 15.00 2.80 -12.05
CA ARG A 179 16.39 2.50 -11.69
C ARG A 179 17.32 3.67 -12.00
N LYS A 180 17.24 4.20 -13.22
CA LYS A 180 18.06 5.33 -13.66
C LYS A 180 17.93 6.53 -12.72
N THR A 181 16.72 6.80 -12.27
CA THR A 181 16.44 7.88 -11.31
C THR A 181 17.04 7.55 -9.95
N LEU A 182 16.76 6.36 -9.41
CA LEU A 182 17.16 5.95 -8.05
C LEU A 182 18.67 5.74 -7.88
N LEU A 183 19.42 5.51 -8.97
CA LEU A 183 20.88 5.45 -8.94
C LEU A 183 21.52 6.73 -8.37
N ASN A 184 20.89 7.90 -8.56
CA ASN A 184 21.38 9.17 -8.01
C ASN A 184 21.05 9.35 -6.51
N HIS A 185 20.31 8.42 -5.91
CA HIS A 185 19.79 8.50 -4.54
C HIS A 185 20.19 7.30 -3.67
N VAL A 186 21.11 6.45 -4.12
CA VAL A 186 21.53 5.23 -3.39
C VAL A 186 22.03 5.55 -1.97
N ASP A 187 22.62 6.72 -1.76
CA ASP A 187 23.15 7.13 -0.46
C ASP A 187 22.07 7.28 0.61
N LEU A 188 20.82 7.62 0.24
CA LEU A 188 19.70 7.64 1.18
C LEU A 188 19.45 6.23 1.74
N PHE A 189 19.45 5.22 0.88
CA PHE A 189 19.30 3.82 1.30
C PHE A 189 20.50 3.34 2.12
N ARG A 190 21.71 3.81 1.82
CA ARG A 190 22.90 3.51 2.65
C ARG A 190 22.77 4.08 4.06
N GLY A 191 22.17 5.28 4.20
CA GLY A 191 21.84 5.87 5.50
C GLY A 191 20.95 4.98 6.37
N GLN A 192 20.09 4.17 5.75
CA GLN A 192 19.15 3.28 6.42
C GLN A 192 19.74 1.89 6.78
N LEU A 193 21.01 1.61 6.49
CA LEU A 193 21.62 0.30 6.78
C LEU A 193 21.75 -0.01 8.28
N ASN A 194 21.80 1.01 9.12
CA ASN A 194 21.88 0.89 10.59
C ASN A 194 20.57 1.33 11.27
N ASP A 195 19.45 1.33 10.55
CA ASP A 195 18.14 1.67 11.11
C ASP A 195 17.81 0.79 12.33
N SER A 196 17.18 1.38 13.35
CA SER A 196 16.79 0.68 14.57
C SER A 196 15.78 -0.44 14.33
N SER A 197 15.00 -0.35 13.24
CA SER A 197 14.16 -1.42 12.74
C SER A 197 14.95 -2.34 11.81
N GLU A 198 15.12 -3.60 12.24
CA GLU A 198 15.79 -4.62 11.45
C GLU A 198 15.10 -4.87 10.09
N ALA A 199 13.78 -4.66 10.01
CA ALA A 199 13.06 -4.79 8.76
C ALA A 199 13.46 -3.68 7.76
N VAL A 200 13.65 -2.45 8.24
CA VAL A 200 14.06 -1.29 7.43
C VAL A 200 15.48 -1.48 6.92
N SER A 201 16.43 -1.84 7.79
CA SER A 201 17.83 -2.07 7.38
C SER A 201 17.97 -3.22 6.37
N ARG A 202 17.20 -4.31 6.54
CA ARG A 202 17.13 -5.39 5.54
C ARG A 202 16.56 -4.91 4.21
N ALA A 203 15.47 -4.14 4.22
CA ALA A 203 14.86 -3.61 3.01
C ALA A 203 15.82 -2.67 2.27
N ALA A 204 16.53 -1.81 3.00
CA ALA A 204 17.54 -0.89 2.44
C ALA A 204 18.68 -1.65 1.75
N LYS A 205 19.20 -2.71 2.37
CA LYS A 205 20.23 -3.58 1.78
C LYS A 205 19.76 -4.20 0.46
N ILE A 206 18.51 -4.63 0.38
CA ILE A 206 17.92 -5.19 -0.84
C ILE A 206 17.74 -4.10 -1.90
N ALA A 207 17.22 -2.93 -1.53
CA ALA A 207 17.05 -1.79 -2.43
C ALA A 207 18.36 -1.41 -3.11
N ILE A 208 19.45 -1.26 -2.34
CA ILE A 208 20.80 -0.96 -2.88
C ILE A 208 21.21 -2.01 -3.91
N LYS A 209 21.08 -3.30 -3.57
CA LYS A 209 21.45 -4.40 -4.46
C LYS A 209 20.66 -4.37 -5.78
N VAL A 210 19.36 -4.07 -5.73
CA VAL A 210 18.50 -4.03 -6.92
C VAL A 210 18.79 -2.79 -7.77
N ILE A 211 18.95 -1.62 -7.15
CA ILE A 211 19.20 -0.35 -7.83
C ILE A 211 20.56 -0.37 -8.55
N GLU A 212 21.61 -0.88 -7.88
CA GLU A 212 22.96 -0.90 -8.44
C GLU A 212 23.24 -2.07 -9.39
N TRP A 213 22.28 -2.99 -9.56
CA TRP A 213 22.49 -4.16 -10.39
C TRP A 213 22.70 -3.78 -11.86
N LYS A 214 23.76 -4.35 -12.44
CA LYS A 214 24.10 -4.29 -13.87
C LYS A 214 24.05 -5.70 -14.45
N PRO A 215 23.35 -5.93 -15.58
CA PRO A 215 23.28 -7.22 -16.27
C PRO A 215 24.63 -7.73 -16.77
#